data_AF-A0A240TPZ8-F1
#
_entry.id   AF-A0A240TPZ8-F1
#
_cell.length_a   1.000
_cell.length_b   1.000
_cell.length_c   1.000
_cell.angle_alpha   90.00
_cell.angle_beta   90.00
_cell.angle_gamma   90.00
#
_symmetry.space_group_name_H-M   'P 1'
#
loop_
_entity.id
_entity.type
_entity.pdbx_description
1 polymer ?
#
loop_
_entity_poly.entity_id
_entity_poly.type
_entity_poly.pdbx_seq_one_letter_code
_entity_poly.pdbx_strand_id
1 'polypeptide(L)'
;MPWVSPSPPACAPVAPALRTLSPAEPVVAATRVIVTRPAREAAHWVEQLGARGLAATALPLIAIGPCTDPAAQAALAQARAQLGGYRAAMFVSGNAVDYFFEQKESKEAVALADKALSAIKTRAWAPGPGTVRALMRAGVPRDRIDSPAPDAPQFESETLWQQVAPQVRTGDRILIVRGCAAGATPGPGQGRDWLARQIEQAGATVDFVVTYTRGAPQLTPEQTALAHTAAGDGSWWLLSSSEALTHLASAAPGLPLHAARALATHPRIAQAARAAGFGHVLECRPALEDVVASIESAA
;
A
#
# COMPACT_ATOMS: atom_id res chain seq x y z
N MET A 1 67.25 -67.11 -37.22
CA MET A 1 66.75 -66.67 -35.90
C MET A 1 66.56 -65.17 -35.94
N PRO A 2 65.32 -64.65 -36.04
CA PRO A 2 65.06 -63.23 -35.85
C PRO A 2 64.72 -62.96 -34.38
N TRP A 3 65.48 -62.06 -33.77
CA TRP A 3 65.19 -61.46 -32.47
C TRP A 3 63.87 -60.68 -32.54
N VAL A 4 62.93 -61.02 -31.66
CA VAL A 4 61.66 -60.30 -31.47
C VAL A 4 61.84 -59.37 -30.28
N SER A 5 61.77 -58.06 -30.52
CA SER A 5 61.82 -57.03 -29.46
C SER A 5 60.57 -57.11 -28.57
N PRO A 6 60.69 -56.97 -27.24
CA PRO A 6 59.54 -56.95 -26.34
C PRO A 6 58.82 -55.59 -26.40
N SER A 7 57.49 -55.63 -26.50
CA SER A 7 56.61 -54.46 -26.41
C SER A 7 56.70 -53.77 -25.03
N PRO A 8 56.58 -52.43 -24.96
CA PRO A 8 56.57 -51.71 -23.68
C PRO A 8 55.27 -51.98 -22.88
N PRO A 9 55.30 -51.84 -21.54
CA PRO A 9 54.13 -52.09 -20.70
C PRO A 9 53.06 -51.00 -20.89
N ALA A 10 51.80 -51.42 -20.86
CA ALA A 10 50.63 -50.56 -20.94
C ALA A 10 50.54 -49.59 -19.74
N CYS A 11 50.30 -48.30 -20.01
CA CYS A 11 49.99 -47.30 -19.00
C CYS A 11 48.70 -47.70 -18.23
N ALA A 12 48.80 -47.79 -16.91
CA ALA A 12 47.64 -47.88 -16.03
C ALA A 12 46.90 -46.52 -15.98
N PRO A 13 45.56 -46.48 -15.91
CA PRO A 13 44.82 -45.24 -15.76
C PRO A 13 45.03 -44.64 -14.37
N VAL A 14 45.45 -43.38 -14.31
CA VAL A 14 45.55 -42.59 -13.08
C VAL A 14 44.13 -42.23 -12.62
N ALA A 15 43.76 -42.65 -11.41
CA ALA A 15 42.49 -42.29 -10.78
C ALA A 15 42.39 -40.75 -10.59
N PRO A 16 41.22 -40.13 -10.84
CA PRO A 16 41.08 -38.69 -10.65
C PRO A 16 41.17 -38.37 -9.16
N ALA A 17 42.06 -37.44 -8.81
CA ALA A 17 42.15 -36.88 -7.46
C ALA A 17 40.79 -36.31 -7.05
N LEU A 18 40.24 -36.82 -5.96
CA LEU A 18 39.08 -36.24 -5.27
C LEU A 18 39.44 -34.81 -4.87
N ARG A 19 38.92 -33.82 -5.62
CA ARG A 19 38.91 -32.43 -5.19
C ARG A 19 38.04 -32.36 -3.94
N THR A 20 38.67 -32.15 -2.80
CA THR A 20 38.02 -31.66 -1.59
C THR A 20 37.34 -30.34 -1.94
N LEU A 21 36.02 -30.36 -2.03
CA LEU A 21 35.20 -29.14 -2.09
C LEU A 21 35.46 -28.38 -0.79
N SER A 22 36.05 -27.19 -0.90
CA SER A 22 36.11 -26.25 0.22
C SER A 22 34.68 -25.98 0.69
N PRO A 23 34.43 -25.84 2.00
CA PRO A 23 33.11 -25.45 2.49
C PRO A 23 32.74 -24.13 1.82
N ALA A 24 31.56 -24.09 1.20
CA ALA A 24 31.02 -22.88 0.62
C ALA A 24 31.07 -21.78 1.68
N GLU A 25 31.69 -20.64 1.35
CA GLU A 25 31.58 -19.43 2.17
C GLU A 25 30.09 -19.19 2.46
N PRO A 26 29.71 -18.81 3.70
CA PRO A 26 28.33 -18.49 3.99
C PRO A 26 27.92 -17.38 3.03
N VAL A 27 26.98 -17.69 2.13
CA VAL A 27 26.32 -16.67 1.33
C VAL A 27 25.65 -15.76 2.35
N VAL A 28 26.23 -14.59 2.57
CA VAL A 28 25.59 -13.53 3.35
C VAL A 28 24.33 -13.23 2.57
N ALA A 29 23.19 -13.74 3.04
CA ALA A 29 21.92 -13.53 2.37
C ALA A 29 21.74 -12.01 2.29
N ALA A 30 21.66 -11.48 1.07
CA ALA A 30 21.46 -10.05 0.85
C ALA A 30 20.24 -9.61 1.67
N THR A 31 20.43 -8.61 2.52
CA THR A 31 19.39 -8.18 3.47
C THR A 31 18.14 -7.76 2.69
N ARG A 32 17.03 -8.45 2.93
CA ARG A 32 15.76 -8.24 2.25
C ARG A 32 14.86 -7.27 3.03
N VAL A 33 14.03 -6.52 2.30
CA VAL A 33 13.01 -5.63 2.87
C VAL A 33 11.63 -6.26 2.72
N ILE A 34 10.91 -6.43 3.82
CA ILE A 34 9.50 -6.83 3.84
C ILE A 34 8.62 -5.58 3.89
N VAL A 35 7.87 -5.33 2.82
CA VAL A 35 7.02 -4.14 2.70
C VAL A 35 5.60 -4.48 3.17
N THR A 36 5.16 -3.87 4.28
CA THR A 36 3.90 -4.24 4.96
C THR A 36 2.69 -3.36 4.65
N ARG A 37 2.81 -2.49 3.64
CA ARG A 37 1.77 -1.57 3.17
C ARG A 37 0.61 -2.32 2.50
N PRO A 38 -0.56 -1.70 2.24
CA PRO A 38 -1.57 -2.33 1.40
C PRO A 38 -1.01 -2.72 0.04
N ALA A 39 -1.57 -3.76 -0.59
CA ALA A 39 -0.92 -4.49 -1.69
C ALA A 39 -0.43 -3.60 -2.85
N ARG A 40 -1.21 -2.60 -3.26
CA ARG A 40 -0.85 -1.69 -4.35
C ARG A 40 0.34 -0.80 -3.97
N GLU A 41 0.30 -0.18 -2.79
CA GLU A 41 1.40 0.61 -2.29
C GLU A 41 2.64 -0.26 -2.04
N ALA A 42 2.47 -1.48 -1.55
CA ALA A 42 3.58 -2.42 -1.33
C ALA A 42 4.27 -2.79 -2.64
N ALA A 43 3.51 -3.07 -3.71
CA ALA A 43 4.08 -3.35 -5.04
C ALA A 43 4.93 -2.19 -5.57
N HIS A 44 4.43 -0.96 -5.45
CA HIS A 44 5.18 0.23 -5.88
C HIS A 44 6.48 0.42 -5.07
N TRP A 45 6.44 0.16 -3.77
CA TRP A 45 7.63 0.23 -2.92
C TRP A 45 8.63 -0.87 -3.23
N VAL A 46 8.17 -2.09 -3.53
CA VAL A 46 9.05 -3.20 -3.95
C VAL A 46 9.78 -2.83 -5.24
N GLU A 47 9.07 -2.26 -6.22
CA GLU A 47 9.69 -1.78 -7.47
C GLU A 47 10.73 -0.69 -7.20
N GLN A 48 10.39 0.32 -6.39
CA GLN A 48 11.29 1.42 -6.05
C GLN A 48 12.55 0.97 -5.28
N LEU A 49 12.40 0.06 -4.33
CA LEU A 49 13.52 -0.52 -3.59
C LEU A 49 14.38 -1.40 -4.50
N GLY A 50 13.76 -2.19 -5.38
CA GLY A 50 14.46 -2.98 -6.40
C GLY A 50 15.27 -2.13 -7.37
N ALA A 51 14.73 -0.98 -7.79
CA ALA A 51 15.44 -0.01 -8.63
C ALA A 51 16.66 0.62 -7.92
N ARG A 52 16.74 0.52 -6.59
CA ARG A 52 17.89 0.92 -5.77
C ARG A 52 18.82 -0.26 -5.42
N GLY A 53 18.59 -1.45 -5.99
CA GLY A 53 19.39 -2.65 -5.75
C GLY A 53 19.04 -3.41 -4.47
N LEU A 54 17.98 -3.02 -3.76
CA LEU A 54 17.54 -3.70 -2.54
C LEU A 54 16.56 -4.84 -2.89
N ALA A 55 16.83 -6.04 -2.37
CA ALA A 55 15.86 -7.13 -2.43
C ALA A 55 14.63 -6.75 -1.59
N ALA A 56 13.44 -6.71 -2.20
CA ALA A 56 12.22 -6.36 -1.50
C ALA A 56 11.09 -7.36 -1.83
N THR A 57 10.24 -7.64 -0.85
CA THR A 57 9.08 -8.52 -1.01
C THR A 57 7.88 -7.93 -0.29
N ALA A 58 6.72 -7.94 -0.94
CA ALA A 58 5.48 -7.47 -0.34
C ALA A 58 4.90 -8.52 0.61
N LEU A 59 4.58 -8.11 1.83
CA LEU A 59 3.75 -8.86 2.77
C LEU A 59 2.65 -7.91 3.27
N PRO A 60 1.58 -7.68 2.50
CA PRO A 60 0.58 -6.67 2.83
C PRO A 60 -0.14 -7.01 4.15
N LEU A 61 0.08 -6.21 5.18
CA LEU A 61 -0.54 -6.39 6.50
C LEU A 61 -1.82 -5.58 6.68
N ILE A 62 -2.28 -4.94 5.61
CA ILE A 62 -3.52 -4.17 5.57
C ILE A 62 -4.24 -4.60 4.29
N ALA A 63 -5.31 -5.37 4.44
CA ALA A 63 -6.16 -5.72 3.33
C ALA A 63 -7.08 -4.54 2.99
N ILE A 64 -7.20 -4.27 1.70
CA ILE A 64 -8.16 -3.34 1.13
C ILE A 64 -9.04 -4.16 0.21
N GLY A 65 -10.33 -4.23 0.53
CA GLY A 65 -11.30 -5.02 -0.22
C GLY A 65 -12.58 -4.25 -0.51
N PRO A 66 -13.45 -4.76 -1.39
CA PRO A 66 -14.75 -4.15 -1.64
C PRO A 66 -15.58 -4.11 -0.36
N CYS A 67 -16.44 -3.10 -0.23
CA CYS A 67 -17.48 -3.13 0.79
C CYS A 67 -18.56 -4.16 0.39
N THR A 68 -18.84 -5.13 1.27
CA THR A 68 -19.83 -6.18 1.05
C THR A 68 -21.15 -5.93 1.78
N ASP A 69 -21.25 -4.84 2.54
CA ASP A 69 -22.48 -4.45 3.22
C ASP A 69 -23.55 -4.01 2.18
N PRO A 70 -24.73 -4.66 2.13
CA PRO A 70 -25.73 -4.35 1.11
C PRO A 70 -26.23 -2.90 1.13
N ALA A 71 -26.36 -2.30 2.31
CA ALA A 71 -26.80 -0.92 2.45
C ALA A 71 -25.74 0.06 1.92
N ALA A 72 -24.47 -0.16 2.23
CA ALA A 72 -23.36 0.62 1.69
C ALA A 72 -23.23 0.46 0.17
N GLN A 73 -23.44 -0.75 -0.38
CA GLN A 73 -23.45 -0.97 -1.82
C GLN A 73 -24.59 -0.23 -2.52
N ALA A 74 -25.80 -0.25 -1.95
CA ALA A 74 -26.94 0.51 -2.46
C ALA A 74 -26.67 2.03 -2.41
N ALA A 75 -26.11 2.53 -1.30
CA ALA A 75 -25.71 3.92 -1.16
C ALA A 75 -24.65 4.33 -2.18
N LEU A 76 -23.68 3.44 -2.48
CA LEU A 76 -22.68 3.67 -3.52
C LEU A 76 -23.28 3.75 -4.92
N ALA A 77 -24.17 2.83 -5.28
CA ALA A 77 -24.87 2.86 -6.55
C ALA A 77 -25.69 4.16 -6.71
N GLN A 78 -26.40 4.57 -5.64
CA GLN A 78 -27.16 5.81 -5.64
C GLN A 78 -26.25 7.05 -5.76
N ALA A 79 -25.14 7.11 -5.02
CA ALA A 79 -24.20 8.21 -5.09
C ALA A 79 -23.59 8.37 -6.49
N ARG A 80 -23.27 7.24 -7.17
CA ARG A 80 -22.81 7.24 -8.57
C ARG A 80 -23.89 7.75 -9.52
N ALA A 81 -25.12 7.27 -9.40
CA ALA A 81 -26.24 7.70 -10.25
C ALA A 81 -26.59 9.20 -10.07
N GLN A 82 -26.41 9.72 -8.86
CA GLN A 82 -26.71 11.11 -8.51
C GLN A 82 -25.48 12.01 -8.50
N LEU A 83 -24.34 11.56 -9.06
CA LEU A 83 -23.08 12.29 -8.97
C LEU A 83 -23.20 13.74 -9.46
N GLY A 84 -23.96 13.95 -10.53
CA GLY A 84 -24.21 15.29 -11.10
C GLY A 84 -25.02 16.25 -10.22
N GLY A 85 -25.66 15.75 -9.16
CA GLY A 85 -26.35 16.57 -8.15
C GLY A 85 -25.41 17.12 -7.07
N TYR A 86 -24.15 16.66 -7.03
CA TYR A 86 -23.16 17.16 -6.09
C TYR A 86 -22.35 18.29 -6.69
N ARG A 87 -22.01 19.28 -5.86
CA ARG A 87 -21.06 20.32 -6.22
C ARG A 87 -19.65 19.73 -6.38
N ALA A 88 -19.28 18.85 -5.47
CA ALA A 88 -18.00 18.16 -5.47
C ALA A 88 -18.09 16.76 -4.86
N ALA A 89 -17.17 15.89 -5.28
CA ALA A 89 -16.89 14.61 -4.65
C ALA A 89 -15.45 14.60 -4.12
N MET A 90 -15.30 14.44 -2.81
CA MET A 90 -14.02 14.35 -2.11
C MET A 90 -13.60 12.91 -1.93
N PHE A 91 -12.50 12.53 -2.58
CA PHE A 91 -11.93 11.18 -2.51
C PHE A 91 -10.80 11.16 -1.48
N VAL A 92 -11.01 10.45 -0.36
CA VAL A 92 -10.05 10.49 0.75
C VAL A 92 -8.74 9.75 0.47
N SER A 93 -8.70 8.90 -0.57
CA SER A 93 -7.53 8.12 -0.96
C SER A 93 -7.63 7.65 -2.42
N GLY A 94 -6.52 7.19 -3.00
CA GLY A 94 -6.57 6.52 -4.30
C GLY A 94 -7.42 5.25 -4.31
N ASN A 95 -7.56 4.55 -3.17
CA ASN A 95 -8.46 3.40 -3.06
C ASN A 95 -9.93 3.85 -3.12
N ALA A 96 -10.27 4.99 -2.51
CA ALA A 96 -11.62 5.54 -2.64
C ALA A 96 -11.98 5.82 -4.11
N VAL A 97 -11.02 6.31 -4.90
CA VAL A 97 -11.18 6.51 -6.33
C VAL A 97 -11.37 5.18 -7.04
N ASP A 98 -10.41 4.27 -6.89
CA ASP A 98 -10.40 2.99 -7.59
C ASP A 98 -11.73 2.24 -7.34
N TYR A 99 -12.15 2.08 -6.08
CA TYR A 99 -13.41 1.41 -5.73
C TYR A 99 -14.69 2.23 -6.06
N PHE A 100 -14.61 3.56 -6.16
CA PHE A 100 -15.75 4.36 -6.63
C PHE A 100 -15.96 4.26 -8.14
N PHE A 101 -14.89 4.09 -8.91
CA PHE A 101 -14.98 3.94 -10.37
C PHE A 101 -14.91 2.48 -10.84
N GLU A 102 -14.64 1.53 -9.94
CA GLU A 102 -14.67 0.10 -10.23
C GLU A 102 -16.09 -0.31 -10.63
N GLN A 103 -16.28 -0.48 -11.94
CA GLN A 103 -17.49 -1.04 -12.52
C GLN A 103 -17.36 -2.56 -12.54
N LYS A 104 -17.95 -3.22 -11.54
CA LYS A 104 -18.37 -4.60 -11.77
C LYS A 104 -19.57 -4.52 -12.72
N GLU A 105 -19.28 -4.90 -13.96
CA GLU A 105 -20.21 -5.38 -15.01
C GLU A 105 -20.57 -4.41 -16.17
N SER A 106 -20.18 -4.87 -17.36
CA SER A 106 -20.42 -4.40 -18.74
C SER A 106 -19.56 -3.25 -19.28
N LYS A 107 -18.85 -3.53 -20.39
CA LYS A 107 -18.09 -2.56 -21.20
C LYS A 107 -18.95 -1.39 -21.72
N GLU A 108 -20.27 -1.54 -21.73
CA GLU A 108 -21.24 -0.52 -22.16
C GLU A 108 -21.52 0.52 -21.05
N ALA A 109 -21.50 0.13 -19.78
CA ALA A 109 -21.64 1.05 -18.65
C ALA A 109 -20.40 1.94 -18.46
N VAL A 110 -19.22 1.48 -18.88
CA VAL A 110 -17.97 2.25 -18.84
C VAL A 110 -18.02 3.41 -19.83
N ALA A 111 -18.45 3.17 -21.06
CA ALA A 111 -18.56 4.21 -22.09
C ALA A 111 -19.62 5.29 -21.75
N LEU A 112 -20.70 4.90 -21.06
CA LEU A 112 -21.72 5.84 -20.59
C LEU A 112 -21.27 6.61 -19.35
N ALA A 113 -20.53 5.98 -18.44
CA ALA A 113 -19.95 6.65 -17.28
C ALA A 113 -18.81 7.60 -17.65
N ASP A 114 -17.95 7.25 -18.61
CA ASP A 114 -16.88 8.13 -19.11
C ASP A 114 -17.47 9.40 -19.76
N LYS A 115 -18.55 9.24 -20.55
CA LYS A 115 -19.31 10.38 -21.09
C LYS A 115 -20.03 11.16 -19.99
N ALA A 116 -20.61 10.50 -19.00
CA ALA A 116 -21.31 11.17 -17.89
C ALA A 116 -20.34 11.97 -17.00
N LEU A 117 -19.20 11.40 -16.61
CA LEU A 117 -18.17 12.06 -15.80
C LEU A 117 -17.58 13.30 -16.49
N SER A 118 -17.38 13.23 -17.81
CA SER A 118 -16.92 14.38 -18.60
C SER A 118 -17.99 15.49 -18.76
N ALA A 119 -19.28 15.14 -18.71
CA ALA A 119 -20.41 16.07 -18.87
C ALA A 119 -20.91 16.69 -17.55
N ILE A 120 -20.50 16.12 -16.41
CA ILE A 120 -20.95 16.54 -15.09
C ILE A 120 -20.08 17.71 -14.59
N LYS A 121 -20.74 18.74 -14.03
CA LYS A 121 -20.07 19.94 -13.46
C LYS A 121 -19.37 19.68 -12.11
N THR A 122 -19.57 18.51 -11.52
CA THR A 122 -19.04 18.12 -10.21
C THR A 122 -17.52 18.12 -10.22
N ARG A 123 -16.93 18.77 -9.22
CA ARG A 123 -15.48 18.82 -9.04
C ARG A 123 -15.00 17.61 -8.25
N ALA A 124 -13.81 17.11 -8.54
CA ALA A 124 -13.18 16.06 -7.75
C ALA A 124 -12.16 16.69 -6.80
N TRP A 125 -12.31 16.46 -5.50
CA TRP A 125 -11.34 16.90 -4.51
C TRP A 125 -10.44 15.75 -4.10
N ALA A 126 -9.15 16.02 -3.98
CA ALA A 126 -8.12 15.06 -3.64
C ALA A 126 -7.18 15.62 -2.57
N PRO A 127 -6.84 14.86 -1.53
CA PRO A 127 -5.95 15.34 -0.46
C PRO A 127 -4.49 15.47 -0.91
N GLY A 128 -4.10 14.84 -2.03
CA GLY A 128 -2.72 14.88 -2.49
C GLY A 128 -2.48 14.14 -3.81
N PRO A 129 -1.23 14.12 -4.29
CA PRO A 129 -0.88 13.74 -5.66
C PRO A 129 -1.18 12.27 -5.98
N GLY A 130 -1.16 11.37 -4.99
CA GLY A 130 -1.54 9.97 -5.18
C GLY A 130 -3.02 9.80 -5.58
N THR A 131 -3.91 10.54 -4.94
CA THR A 131 -5.35 10.53 -5.28
C THR A 131 -5.61 11.25 -6.60
N VAL A 132 -4.89 12.34 -6.89
CA VAL A 132 -4.96 13.03 -8.20
C VAL A 132 -4.61 12.06 -9.33
N ARG A 133 -3.51 11.30 -9.20
CA ARG A 133 -3.13 10.28 -10.20
C ARG A 133 -4.20 9.21 -10.36
N ALA A 134 -4.81 8.75 -9.26
CA ALA A 134 -5.90 7.78 -9.33
C ALA A 134 -7.12 8.34 -10.10
N LEU A 135 -7.51 9.59 -9.82
CA LEU A 135 -8.62 10.26 -10.51
C LEU A 135 -8.36 10.43 -12.00
N MET A 136 -7.15 10.84 -12.37
CA MET A 136 -6.76 10.96 -13.78
C MET A 136 -6.77 9.62 -14.51
N ARG A 137 -6.31 8.53 -13.87
CA ARG A 137 -6.42 7.16 -14.44
C ARG A 137 -7.87 6.71 -14.60
N ALA A 138 -8.75 7.16 -13.71
CA ALA A 138 -10.19 6.92 -13.78
C ALA A 138 -10.92 7.85 -14.78
N GLY A 139 -10.19 8.64 -15.58
CA GLY A 139 -10.75 9.46 -16.65
C GLY A 139 -11.20 10.87 -16.22
N VAL A 140 -11.00 11.28 -14.96
CA VAL A 140 -11.36 12.62 -14.52
C VAL A 140 -10.39 13.66 -15.10
N PRO A 141 -10.86 14.67 -15.87
CA PRO A 141 -10.01 15.71 -16.43
C PRO A 141 -9.24 16.48 -15.35
N ARG A 142 -7.97 16.82 -15.61
CA ARG A 142 -7.10 17.47 -14.61
C ARG A 142 -7.62 18.83 -14.14
N ASP A 143 -8.28 19.59 -15.01
CA ASP A 143 -8.92 20.89 -14.72
C ASP A 143 -10.15 20.76 -13.80
N ARG A 144 -10.65 19.53 -13.61
CA ARG A 144 -11.75 19.18 -12.70
C ARG A 144 -11.29 18.64 -11.36
N ILE A 145 -9.98 18.53 -11.14
CA ILE A 145 -9.40 18.02 -9.90
C ILE A 145 -8.79 19.17 -9.11
N ASP A 146 -9.30 19.38 -7.89
CA ASP A 146 -8.71 20.25 -6.88
C ASP A 146 -7.91 19.43 -5.89
N SER A 147 -6.68 19.87 -5.62
CA SER A 147 -5.80 19.26 -4.62
C SER A 147 -4.78 20.29 -4.14
N PRO A 148 -4.32 20.18 -2.87
CA PRO A 148 -3.17 20.94 -2.39
C PRO A 148 -2.03 21.00 -3.40
N ALA A 149 -1.26 22.10 -3.36
CA ALA A 149 -0.10 22.24 -4.23
C ALA A 149 0.81 21.00 -4.11
N PRO A 150 1.41 20.51 -5.21
CA PRO A 150 2.23 19.29 -5.18
C PRO A 150 3.39 19.32 -4.20
N ASP A 151 3.87 20.52 -3.85
CA ASP A 151 4.95 20.84 -2.92
C ASP A 151 4.44 21.26 -1.52
N ALA A 152 3.14 21.12 -1.25
CA ALA A 152 2.60 21.40 0.08
C ALA A 152 3.31 20.55 1.14
N PRO A 153 3.74 21.14 2.27
CA PRO A 153 4.48 20.43 3.31
C PRO A 153 3.64 19.31 3.96
N GLN A 154 2.31 19.39 3.87
CA GLN A 154 1.36 18.45 4.45
C GLN A 154 0.17 18.23 3.51
N PHE A 155 -0.31 16.98 3.46
CA PHE A 155 -1.47 16.55 2.67
C PHE A 155 -2.67 16.29 3.58
N GLU A 156 -3.11 17.33 4.28
CA GLU A 156 -4.17 17.28 5.29
C GLU A 156 -5.47 17.96 4.81
N SER A 157 -6.58 17.71 5.51
CA SER A 157 -7.91 18.19 5.11
C SER A 157 -7.98 19.72 5.10
N GLU A 158 -7.19 20.33 5.97
CA GLU A 158 -7.03 21.75 6.25
C GLU A 158 -6.40 22.47 5.07
N THR A 159 -5.35 21.88 4.49
CA THR A 159 -4.69 22.42 3.30
C THR A 159 -5.59 22.33 2.08
N LEU A 160 -6.34 21.23 1.94
CA LEU A 160 -7.35 21.12 0.89
C LEU A 160 -8.45 22.18 1.06
N TRP A 161 -8.96 22.36 2.28
CA TRP A 161 -10.03 23.32 2.56
C TRP A 161 -9.67 24.74 2.12
N GLN A 162 -8.44 25.20 2.35
CA GLN A 162 -8.00 26.52 1.89
C GLN A 162 -8.20 26.75 0.38
N GLN A 163 -8.13 25.68 -0.43
CA GLN A 163 -8.35 25.78 -1.87
C GLN A 163 -9.82 25.63 -2.28
N VAL A 164 -10.56 24.77 -1.58
CA VAL A 164 -11.92 24.40 -1.99
C VAL A 164 -13.02 25.18 -1.27
N ALA A 165 -12.74 25.82 -0.14
CA ALA A 165 -13.69 26.62 0.62
C ALA A 165 -14.41 27.69 -0.23
N PRO A 166 -13.74 28.46 -1.11
CA PRO A 166 -14.41 29.45 -1.96
C PRO A 166 -15.40 28.85 -2.97
N GLN A 167 -15.33 27.53 -3.18
CA GLN A 167 -16.21 26.81 -4.09
C GLN A 167 -17.53 26.44 -3.39
N VAL A 168 -17.54 26.30 -2.06
CA VAL A 168 -18.71 25.86 -1.30
C VAL A 168 -19.71 27.00 -1.12
N ARG A 169 -20.97 26.74 -1.42
CA ARG A 169 -22.09 27.68 -1.25
C ARG A 169 -23.18 27.06 -0.39
N THR A 170 -23.98 27.91 0.24
CA THR A 170 -25.17 27.47 0.99
C THR A 170 -26.09 26.65 0.09
N GLY A 171 -26.51 25.48 0.57
CA GLY A 171 -27.34 24.52 -0.16
C GLY A 171 -26.60 23.60 -1.13
N ASP A 172 -25.28 23.76 -1.32
CA ASP A 172 -24.49 22.78 -2.08
C ASP A 172 -24.50 21.42 -1.37
N ARG A 173 -24.39 20.34 -2.14
CA ARG A 173 -24.16 18.97 -1.64
C ARG A 173 -22.74 18.54 -1.98
N ILE A 174 -22.01 18.02 -1.00
CA ILE A 174 -20.67 17.46 -1.19
C ILE A 174 -20.69 15.98 -0.80
N LEU A 175 -20.19 15.14 -1.70
CA LEU A 175 -20.03 13.70 -1.45
C LEU A 175 -18.63 13.44 -0.89
N ILE A 176 -18.50 12.77 0.26
CA ILE A 176 -17.22 12.27 0.78
C ILE A 176 -17.14 10.76 0.53
N VAL A 177 -16.25 10.40 -0.40
CA VAL A 177 -15.97 9.03 -0.82
C VAL A 177 -14.83 8.46 0.02
N ARG A 178 -15.14 7.45 0.83
CA ARG A 178 -14.22 6.93 1.84
C ARG A 178 -14.24 5.40 1.93
N GLY A 179 -13.30 4.87 2.71
CA GLY A 179 -13.37 3.52 3.24
C GLY A 179 -13.88 3.49 4.67
N CYS A 180 -14.16 2.28 5.16
CA CYS A 180 -14.43 1.99 6.56
C CYS A 180 -13.55 0.82 7.05
N ALA A 181 -13.51 0.61 8.36
CA ALA A 181 -12.92 -0.61 8.91
C ALA A 181 -13.83 -1.81 8.60
N ALA A 182 -13.24 -2.97 8.30
CA ALA A 182 -13.98 -4.20 8.09
C ALA A 182 -14.81 -4.55 9.35
N GLY A 183 -16.09 -4.85 9.17
CA GLY A 183 -17.02 -5.14 10.26
C GLY A 183 -17.50 -3.93 11.07
N ALA A 184 -17.07 -2.71 10.74
CA ALA A 184 -17.61 -1.51 11.37
C ALA A 184 -18.95 -1.13 10.74
N THR A 185 -19.91 -0.73 11.58
CA THR A 185 -21.13 -0.07 11.11
C THR A 185 -20.74 1.20 10.36
N PRO A 186 -21.27 1.44 9.14
CA PRO A 186 -21.10 2.70 8.44
C PRO A 186 -21.57 3.86 9.34
N GLY A 187 -20.63 4.70 9.75
CA GLY A 187 -20.87 5.86 10.60
C GLY A 187 -19.84 6.96 10.29
N PRO A 188 -19.95 8.14 10.91
CA PRO A 188 -18.94 9.19 10.80
C PRO A 188 -17.61 8.65 11.33
N GLY A 189 -16.78 8.16 10.41
CA GLY A 189 -15.55 7.46 10.77
C GLY A 189 -14.37 8.41 10.86
N GLN A 190 -13.35 7.99 11.60
CA GLN A 190 -12.14 8.76 11.86
C GLN A 190 -11.44 9.26 10.57
N GLY A 191 -11.22 10.58 10.49
CA GLY A 191 -10.19 11.18 9.62
C GLY A 191 -10.60 12.42 8.82
N ARG A 192 -11.90 12.66 8.58
CA ARG A 192 -12.36 13.85 7.81
C ARG A 192 -13.56 14.57 8.44
N ASP A 193 -13.86 14.30 9.70
CA ASP A 193 -14.93 14.95 10.45
C ASP A 193 -14.71 16.47 10.56
N TRP A 194 -13.45 16.91 10.53
CA TRP A 194 -13.14 18.33 10.44
C TRP A 194 -13.60 18.93 9.10
N LEU A 195 -13.27 18.31 7.96
CA LEU A 195 -13.68 18.83 6.64
C LEU A 195 -15.19 18.83 6.47
N ALA A 196 -15.86 17.77 6.93
CA ALA A 196 -17.31 17.70 6.91
C ALA A 196 -17.94 18.86 7.70
N ARG A 197 -17.45 19.10 8.92
CA ARG A 197 -17.88 20.24 9.75
C ARG A 197 -17.63 21.58 9.08
N GLN A 198 -16.50 21.76 8.38
CA GLN A 198 -16.22 23.01 7.65
C GLN A 198 -17.21 23.23 6.49
N ILE A 199 -17.54 22.17 5.76
CA ILE A 199 -18.53 22.23 4.67
C ILE A 199 -19.91 22.58 5.25
N GLU A 200 -20.31 21.94 6.35
CA GLU A 200 -21.57 22.22 7.04
C GLU A 200 -21.63 23.65 7.60
N GLN A 201 -20.53 24.15 8.15
CA GLN A 201 -20.41 25.55 8.62
C GLN A 201 -20.52 26.56 7.47
N ALA A 202 -20.13 26.19 6.25
CA ALA A 202 -20.35 27.00 5.04
C ALA A 202 -21.80 26.90 4.51
N GLY A 203 -22.68 26.17 5.20
CA GLY A 203 -24.11 26.03 4.87
C GLY A 203 -24.41 24.99 3.79
N ALA A 204 -23.45 24.11 3.47
CA ALA A 204 -23.64 22.99 2.56
C ALA A 204 -23.92 21.69 3.33
N THR A 205 -24.37 20.64 2.64
CA THR A 205 -24.57 19.32 3.24
C THR A 205 -23.51 18.33 2.79
N VAL A 206 -23.23 17.35 3.65
CA VAL A 206 -22.22 16.32 3.40
C VAL A 206 -22.89 14.95 3.40
N ASP A 207 -22.76 14.25 2.28
CA ASP A 207 -23.15 12.85 2.17
C ASP A 207 -21.89 11.97 2.22
N PHE A 208 -21.93 10.86 2.95
CA PHE A 208 -20.82 9.91 3.01
C PHE A 208 -21.15 8.65 2.24
N VAL A 209 -20.16 8.14 1.51
CA VAL A 209 -20.28 6.84 0.84
C VAL A 209 -19.04 5.98 1.13
N VAL A 210 -19.30 4.73 1.48
CA VAL A 210 -18.26 3.72 1.70
C VAL A 210 -18.05 2.95 0.40
N THR A 211 -16.81 2.92 -0.08
CA THR A 211 -16.43 2.24 -1.33
C THR A 211 -15.59 0.99 -1.10
N TYR A 212 -14.79 0.99 -0.03
CA TYR A 212 -13.91 -0.11 0.33
C TYR A 212 -13.88 -0.32 1.84
N THR A 213 -13.45 -1.52 2.23
CA THR A 213 -13.14 -1.88 3.61
C THR A 213 -11.63 -2.02 3.78
N ARG A 214 -11.16 -1.71 4.99
CA ARG A 214 -9.79 -1.91 5.43
C ARG A 214 -9.78 -2.81 6.64
N GLY A 215 -8.91 -3.82 6.67
CA GLY A 215 -8.82 -4.73 7.81
C GLY A 215 -7.58 -5.62 7.79
N ALA A 216 -7.56 -6.60 8.69
CA ALA A 216 -6.52 -7.62 8.72
C ALA A 216 -6.57 -8.46 7.44
N PRO A 217 -5.41 -8.80 6.85
CA PRO A 217 -5.37 -9.71 5.71
C PRO A 217 -5.63 -11.14 6.18
N GLN A 218 -6.12 -11.96 5.25
CA GLN A 218 -5.97 -13.41 5.32
C GLN A 218 -4.68 -13.76 4.58
N LEU A 219 -3.64 -14.16 5.32
CA LEU A 219 -2.37 -14.53 4.70
C LEU A 219 -2.50 -15.88 4.01
N THR A 220 -2.00 -15.95 2.78
CA THR A 220 -1.79 -17.21 2.07
C THR A 220 -0.73 -18.06 2.76
N PRO A 221 -0.68 -19.39 2.54
CA PRO A 221 0.39 -20.23 3.08
C PRO A 221 1.80 -19.72 2.75
N GLU A 222 1.99 -19.19 1.54
CA GLU A 222 3.27 -18.62 1.08
C GLU A 222 3.62 -17.34 1.85
N GLN A 223 2.64 -16.48 2.10
CA GLN A 223 2.83 -15.25 2.90
C GLN A 223 3.10 -15.57 4.37
N THR A 224 2.45 -16.59 4.92
CA THR A 224 2.72 -17.07 6.27
C THR A 224 4.15 -17.62 6.39
N ALA A 225 4.57 -18.45 5.43
CA ALA A 225 5.95 -18.95 5.38
C ALA A 225 6.98 -17.81 5.21
N LEU A 226 6.66 -16.81 4.38
CA LEU A 226 7.47 -15.59 4.24
C LEU A 226 7.60 -14.85 5.57
N ALA A 227 6.49 -14.65 6.29
CA ALA A 227 6.49 -13.98 7.59
C ALA A 227 7.37 -14.71 8.62
N HIS A 228 7.25 -16.04 8.70
CA HIS A 228 8.09 -16.86 9.59
C HIS A 228 9.58 -16.79 9.23
N THR A 229 9.90 -16.88 7.94
CA THR A 229 11.29 -16.78 7.47
C THR A 229 11.87 -15.39 7.77
N ALA A 230 11.12 -14.34 7.43
CA ALA A 230 11.56 -12.96 7.61
C ALA A 230 11.66 -12.52 9.07
N ALA A 231 11.06 -13.26 10.00
CA ALA A 231 11.20 -12.99 11.43
C ALA A 231 12.58 -13.39 11.98
N GLY A 232 13.36 -14.23 11.27
CA GLY A 232 14.65 -14.74 11.75
C GLY A 232 15.80 -14.67 10.75
N ASP A 233 15.56 -14.37 9.47
CA ASP A 233 16.60 -14.36 8.43
C ASP A 233 17.39 -13.05 8.31
N GLY A 234 17.14 -12.09 9.21
CA GLY A 234 17.77 -10.77 9.18
C GLY A 234 17.09 -9.74 8.26
N SER A 235 15.92 -10.06 7.68
CA SER A 235 15.12 -9.13 6.89
C SER A 235 14.68 -7.90 7.70
N TRP A 236 14.58 -6.76 7.01
CA TRP A 236 14.00 -5.53 7.53
C TRP A 236 12.50 -5.44 7.25
N TRP A 237 11.69 -5.35 8.30
CA TRP A 237 10.25 -5.09 8.18
C TRP A 237 10.01 -3.60 8.08
N LEU A 238 9.62 -3.11 6.90
CA LEU A 238 9.29 -1.70 6.68
C LEU A 238 7.87 -1.41 7.15
N LEU A 239 7.75 -0.76 8.31
CA LEU A 239 6.48 -0.50 8.99
C LEU A 239 6.08 0.98 8.82
N SER A 240 4.95 1.20 8.15
CA SER A 240 4.40 2.56 7.94
C SER A 240 3.03 2.79 8.60
N SER A 241 2.57 1.86 9.45
CA SER A 241 1.30 1.96 10.17
C SER A 241 1.32 1.10 11.42
N SER A 242 0.93 1.65 12.58
CA SER A 242 0.75 0.85 13.80
C SER A 242 -0.36 -0.21 13.65
N GLU A 243 -1.35 0.04 12.78
CA GLU A 243 -2.43 -0.93 12.52
C GLU A 243 -1.90 -2.22 11.87
N ALA A 244 -0.84 -2.13 11.05
CA ALA A 244 -0.22 -3.30 10.44
C ALA A 244 0.35 -4.26 11.49
N LEU A 245 0.84 -3.75 12.62
CA LEU A 245 1.34 -4.55 13.73
C LEU A 245 0.22 -5.25 14.49
N THR A 246 -0.91 -4.58 14.69
CA THR A 246 -2.11 -5.21 15.25
C THR A 246 -2.58 -6.36 14.36
N HIS A 247 -2.62 -6.14 13.04
CA HIS A 247 -3.00 -7.18 12.09
C HIS A 247 -1.99 -8.32 12.05
N LEU A 248 -0.67 -8.03 12.13
CA LEU A 248 0.37 -9.06 12.18
C LEU A 248 0.13 -10.07 13.29
N ALA A 249 -0.15 -9.57 14.50
CA ALA A 249 -0.40 -10.42 15.67
C ALA A 249 -1.59 -11.37 15.47
N SER A 250 -2.64 -10.91 14.78
CA SER A 250 -3.81 -11.73 14.46
C SER A 250 -3.61 -12.67 13.27
N ALA A 251 -2.88 -12.22 12.23
CA ALA A 251 -2.77 -12.92 10.96
C ALA A 251 -1.65 -13.95 10.92
N ALA A 252 -0.61 -13.78 11.74
CA ALA A 252 0.50 -14.71 11.92
C ALA A 252 0.89 -14.78 13.41
N PRO A 253 0.10 -15.47 14.25
CA PRO A 253 0.39 -15.59 15.67
C PRO A 253 1.68 -16.39 15.91
N GLY A 254 2.44 -16.01 16.94
CA GLY A 254 3.63 -16.76 17.37
C GLY A 254 4.91 -16.51 16.57
N LEU A 255 4.97 -15.45 15.76
CA LEU A 255 6.21 -15.06 15.10
C LEU A 255 7.31 -14.73 16.14
N PRO A 256 8.56 -15.19 15.93
CA PRO A 256 9.68 -14.91 16.83
C PRO A 256 10.24 -13.49 16.62
N LEU A 257 9.39 -12.46 16.82
CA LEU A 257 9.74 -11.07 16.50
C LEU A 257 10.93 -10.53 17.30
N HIS A 258 11.30 -11.17 18.41
CA HIS A 258 12.48 -10.81 19.20
C HIS A 258 13.80 -10.93 18.40
N ALA A 259 13.83 -11.72 17.33
CA ALA A 259 14.96 -11.81 16.41
C ALA A 259 14.80 -10.91 15.16
N ALA A 260 13.61 -10.35 14.96
CA ALA A 260 13.27 -9.57 13.78
C ALA A 260 13.73 -8.11 13.88
N ARG A 261 13.98 -7.52 12.71
CA ARG A 261 14.38 -6.12 12.55
C ARG A 261 13.24 -5.32 11.93
N ALA A 262 12.88 -4.18 12.52
CA ALA A 262 11.85 -3.29 12.02
C ALA A 262 12.40 -1.89 11.73
N LEU A 263 12.07 -1.38 10.55
CA LEU A 263 12.29 0.00 10.17
C LEU A 263 10.95 0.73 10.18
N ALA A 264 10.74 1.59 11.17
CA ALA A 264 9.48 2.29 11.40
C ALA A 264 9.55 3.72 10.86
N THR A 265 8.56 4.13 10.06
CA THR A 265 8.59 5.47 9.42
C THR A 265 8.09 6.61 10.31
N HIS A 266 7.85 6.35 11.61
CA HIS A 266 7.37 7.32 12.59
C HIS A 266 7.60 6.82 14.03
N PRO A 267 7.88 7.70 15.02
CA PRO A 267 8.12 7.29 16.42
C PRO A 267 6.99 6.45 17.04
N ARG A 268 5.74 6.83 16.80
CA ARG A 268 4.55 6.05 17.24
C ARG A 268 4.54 4.62 16.67
N ILE A 269 5.00 4.43 15.44
CA ILE A 269 5.05 3.10 14.81
C ILE A 269 6.19 2.29 15.43
N ALA A 270 7.34 2.93 15.70
CA ALA A 270 8.46 2.29 16.38
C ALA A 270 8.08 1.82 17.78
N GLN A 271 7.36 2.66 18.54
CA GLN A 271 6.82 2.27 19.84
C GLN A 271 5.89 1.05 19.72
N ALA A 272 4.98 1.05 18.75
CA ALA A 272 4.11 -0.10 18.50
C ALA A 272 4.90 -1.36 18.10
N ALA A 273 5.98 -1.23 17.32
CA ALA A 273 6.81 -2.35 16.91
C ALA A 273 7.56 -2.96 18.10
N ARG A 274 8.11 -2.12 18.98
CA ARG A 274 8.73 -2.55 20.25
C ARG A 274 7.72 -3.25 21.14
N ALA A 275 6.50 -2.70 21.26
CA ALA A 275 5.42 -3.33 22.03
C ALA A 275 4.95 -4.66 21.44
N ALA A 276 5.02 -4.83 20.11
CA ALA A 276 4.76 -6.10 19.44
C ALA A 276 5.89 -7.13 19.60
N GLY A 277 7.03 -6.74 20.17
CA GLY A 277 8.14 -7.63 20.48
C GLY A 277 9.26 -7.68 19.44
N PHE A 278 9.34 -6.70 18.51
CA PHE A 278 10.49 -6.60 17.60
C PHE A 278 11.79 -6.35 18.38
N GLY A 279 12.80 -7.19 18.16
CA GLY A 279 14.07 -7.12 18.88
C GLY A 279 14.96 -5.95 18.50
N HIS A 280 14.90 -5.52 17.24
CA HIS A 280 15.63 -4.35 16.75
C HIS A 280 14.70 -3.42 15.99
N VAL A 281 14.57 -2.17 16.47
CA VAL A 281 13.67 -1.18 15.87
C VAL A 281 14.42 0.12 15.59
N LEU A 282 14.54 0.47 14.31
CA LEU A 282 15.05 1.76 13.84
C LEU A 282 13.92 2.66 13.36
N GLU A 283 14.17 3.96 13.41
CA GLU A 283 13.26 5.00 12.98
C GLU A 283 13.80 5.69 11.74
N CYS A 284 12.93 5.96 10.76
CA CYS A 284 13.25 6.72 9.57
C CYS A 284 12.11 7.65 9.19
N ARG A 285 12.38 8.61 8.31
CA ARG A 285 11.33 9.39 7.65
C ARG A 285 10.67 8.55 6.54
N PRO A 286 9.41 8.83 6.16
CA PRO A 286 8.66 7.98 5.24
C PRO A 286 9.08 8.10 3.76
N ALA A 287 10.07 8.95 3.42
CA ALA A 287 10.54 9.11 2.06
C ALA A 287 11.44 7.94 1.66
N LEU A 288 11.41 7.57 0.37
CA LEU A 288 12.18 6.43 -0.15
C LEU A 288 13.68 6.58 0.14
N GLU A 289 14.25 7.78 -0.06
CA GLU A 289 15.66 8.04 0.16
C GLU A 289 16.08 7.83 1.61
N ASP A 290 15.25 8.26 2.56
CA ASP A 290 15.49 8.06 3.99
C ASP A 290 15.41 6.58 4.38
N VAL A 291 14.47 5.84 3.79
CA VAL A 291 14.33 4.39 4.01
C VAL A 291 15.57 3.66 3.49
N VAL A 292 16.02 3.96 2.27
CA VAL A 292 17.21 3.35 1.66
C VAL A 292 18.45 3.65 2.50
N ALA A 293 18.69 4.92 2.84
CA ALA A 293 19.84 5.33 3.64
C ALA A 293 19.86 4.65 5.02
N SER A 294 18.69 4.45 5.64
CA SER A 294 18.58 3.76 6.93
C SER A 294 18.90 2.28 6.84
N ILE A 295 18.51 1.61 5.74
CA ILE A 295 18.83 0.20 5.50
C ILE A 295 20.32 0.03 5.24
N GLU A 296 20.90 0.86 4.38
CA GLU A 296 22.34 0.83 4.03
C GLU A 296 23.23 1.14 5.22
N SER A 297 22.85 2.11 6.07
CA SER A 297 23.63 2.47 7.27
C SER A 297 23.57 1.41 8.37
N ALA A 298 22.60 0.49 8.30
CA ALA A 298 22.40 -0.56 9.29
C ALA A 298 22.71 -1.96 8.76
N ALA A 299 23.17 -2.07 7.50
CA ALA A 299 23.59 -3.32 6.87
C ALA A 299 24.96 -3.78 7.37
#